data_AF-A0A3D8VG11-F1
#
_entry.id   AF-A0A3D8VG11-F1
#
_cell.length_a   1.000
_cell.length_b   1.000
_cell.length_c   1.000
_cell.angle_alpha   90.00
_cell.angle_beta   90.00
_cell.angle_gamma   90.00
#
_symmetry.space_group_name_H-M   'P 1'
#
loop_
_entity.id
_entity.type
_entity.pdbx_description
1 polymer ?
#
loop_
_entity_poly.entity_id
_entity_poly.type
_entity_poly.pdbx_seq_one_letter_code
_entity_poly.pdbx_strand_id
1 'polypeptide(L)'
;MATPDPSPNRKPFPILHVVWLLLLAAAFGAGWALWSGRVRIPEAWNPWAPLRIDATPNLLTRFKLDRAAGDRAACQVALAQADMRLTPVDDRVTGEHCGFTNAVRIQRTSVAVGSDFTLSCRTALSLAMWERHVLQQAAQEHLGTRVARIEHLGSYACRNLYGEQGRRRSQHATADALDIAGFVLDDGRRVRVLKDWRSALAGTTPTSAAPASSVATDEATKDAPDLDEARFLRAVHEGACDYFDVVLGPDYNRAHADHFHFDRGAYRACR
;
A
#
# COMPACT_ATOMS: atom_id res chain seq x y z
N MET A 1 9.28 -81.30 26.47
CA MET A 1 8.75 -79.94 26.61
C MET A 1 9.84 -78.98 26.16
N ALA A 2 9.77 -78.50 24.92
CA ALA A 2 10.66 -77.46 24.41
C ALA A 2 9.93 -76.12 24.51
N THR A 3 10.49 -75.19 25.26
CA THR A 3 9.98 -73.82 25.41
C THR A 3 10.15 -73.04 24.10
N PRO A 4 9.18 -72.20 23.68
CA PRO A 4 9.35 -71.36 22.51
C PRO A 4 10.40 -70.27 22.76
N ASP A 5 11.27 -70.08 21.76
CA ASP A 5 12.33 -69.07 21.70
C ASP A 5 11.71 -67.64 21.64
N PRO A 6 12.11 -66.69 22.50
CA PRO A 6 11.60 -65.33 22.44
C PRO A 6 12.07 -64.62 21.16
N SER A 7 11.12 -64.23 20.31
CA SER A 7 11.39 -63.46 19.09
C SER A 7 12.22 -62.20 19.38
N PRO A 8 13.26 -61.88 18.58
CA PRO A 8 14.06 -60.68 18.81
C PRO A 8 13.21 -59.42 18.58
N ASN A 9 13.12 -58.60 19.62
CA ASN A 9 12.51 -57.27 19.62
C ASN A 9 13.21 -56.39 18.57
N ARG A 10 12.67 -56.33 17.33
CA ARG A 10 13.12 -55.35 16.33
C ARG A 10 12.71 -53.97 16.83
N LYS A 11 13.66 -53.20 17.37
CA LYS A 11 13.46 -51.78 17.64
C LYS A 11 12.99 -51.13 16.32
N PRO A 12 11.89 -50.37 16.31
CA PRO A 12 11.48 -49.68 15.09
C PRO A 12 12.65 -48.80 14.63
N PHE A 13 13.14 -49.03 13.41
CA PHE A 13 14.12 -48.15 12.80
C PHE A 13 13.56 -46.73 12.87
N PRO A 14 14.33 -45.74 13.34
CA PRO A 14 13.80 -44.41 13.60
C PRO A 14 13.65 -43.67 12.26
N ILE A 15 12.59 -44.00 11.52
CA ILE A 15 12.22 -43.35 10.25
C ILE A 15 12.22 -41.83 10.43
N LEU A 16 11.76 -41.35 11.59
CA LEU A 16 11.78 -39.94 11.96
C LEU A 16 13.20 -39.35 12.00
N HIS A 17 14.21 -40.08 12.51
CA HIS A 17 15.60 -39.61 12.52
C HIS A 17 16.20 -39.58 11.12
N VAL A 18 15.88 -40.56 10.27
CA VAL A 18 16.32 -40.56 8.87
C VAL A 18 15.71 -39.37 8.12
N VAL A 19 14.41 -39.11 8.31
CA VAL A 19 13.75 -37.92 7.74
C VAL A 19 14.40 -36.62 8.23
N TRP A 20 14.68 -36.49 9.52
CA TRP A 20 15.37 -35.31 10.06
C TRP A 20 16.77 -35.12 9.47
N LEU A 21 17.57 -36.19 9.33
CA LEU A 21 18.89 -36.12 8.72
C LEU A 21 18.83 -35.71 7.24
N LEU A 22 17.84 -36.19 6.49
CA LEU A 22 17.62 -35.79 5.10
C LEU A 22 17.21 -34.31 4.99
N LEU A 23 16.33 -33.83 5.87
CA LEU A 23 15.95 -32.41 5.90
C LEU A 23 17.14 -31.51 6.25
N LEU A 24 17.99 -31.91 7.21
CA LEU A 24 19.21 -31.18 7.55
C LEU A 24 20.21 -31.16 6.40
N ALA A 25 20.43 -32.29 5.72
CA ALA A 25 21.29 -32.38 4.56
C ALA A 25 20.78 -31.51 3.40
N ALA A 26 19.47 -31.51 3.16
CA ALA A 26 18.84 -30.65 2.15
C ALA A 26 18.98 -29.15 2.51
N ALA A 27 18.75 -28.78 3.77
CA ALA A 27 18.93 -27.41 4.24
C ALA A 27 20.40 -26.95 4.13
N PHE A 28 21.34 -27.81 4.49
CA PHE A 28 22.77 -27.54 4.33
C PHE A 28 23.17 -27.41 2.86
N GLY A 29 22.69 -28.32 1.99
CA GLY A 29 22.93 -28.25 0.55
C GLY A 29 22.36 -26.98 -0.08
N ALA A 30 21.16 -26.57 0.33
CA ALA A 30 20.55 -25.30 -0.08
C ALA A 30 21.36 -24.10 0.42
N GLY A 31 21.77 -24.10 1.70
CA GLY A 31 22.64 -23.07 2.28
C GLY A 31 23.98 -22.95 1.55
N TRP A 32 24.62 -24.07 1.24
CA TRP A 32 25.87 -24.10 0.47
C TRP A 32 25.68 -23.64 -0.97
N ALA A 33 24.59 -24.02 -1.64
CA ALA A 33 24.28 -23.58 -3.00
C ALA A 33 24.03 -22.06 -3.08
N LEU A 34 23.39 -21.48 -2.07
CA LEU A 34 23.21 -20.04 -1.91
C LEU A 34 24.54 -19.33 -1.61
N TRP A 35 25.29 -19.82 -0.62
CA TRP A 35 26.56 -19.23 -0.20
C TRP A 35 27.63 -19.27 -1.30
N SER A 36 27.70 -20.38 -2.06
CA SER A 36 28.61 -20.53 -3.20
C SER A 36 28.19 -19.75 -4.46
N GLY A 37 27.04 -19.06 -4.42
CA GLY A 37 26.52 -18.29 -5.56
C GLY A 37 25.98 -19.14 -6.72
N ARG A 38 25.89 -20.46 -6.55
CA ARG A 38 25.30 -21.37 -7.57
C ARG A 38 23.80 -21.14 -7.73
N VAL A 39 23.13 -20.72 -6.67
CA VAL A 39 21.74 -20.26 -6.70
C VAL A 39 21.71 -18.79 -6.29
N ARG A 40 21.21 -17.93 -7.17
CA ARG A 40 20.98 -16.51 -6.86
C ARG A 40 19.50 -16.27 -6.64
N ILE A 41 19.14 -15.80 -5.43
CA ILE A 41 17.77 -15.40 -5.13
C ILE A 41 17.51 -14.05 -5.79
N PRO A 42 16.48 -13.91 -6.66
CA PRO A 42 16.13 -12.60 -7.21
C PRO A 42 15.88 -11.59 -6.09
N GLU A 43 16.33 -10.35 -6.27
CA GLU A 43 16.21 -9.31 -5.22
C GLU A 43 14.76 -9.13 -4.74
N ALA A 44 13.78 -9.30 -5.64
CA ALA A 44 12.35 -9.26 -5.32
C ALA A 44 11.97 -10.19 -4.16
N TRP A 45 12.59 -11.37 -4.09
CA TRP A 45 12.35 -12.42 -3.08
C TRP A 45 13.41 -12.47 -1.96
N ASN A 46 14.42 -11.61 -2.00
CA ASN A 46 15.40 -11.47 -0.92
C ASN A 46 14.88 -10.46 0.13
N PRO A 47 14.58 -10.87 1.39
CA PRO A 47 14.05 -9.96 2.41
C PRO A 47 15.03 -8.86 2.84
N TRP A 48 16.33 -9.10 2.70
CA TRP A 48 17.38 -8.14 3.06
C TRP A 48 17.79 -7.21 1.92
N ALA A 49 17.32 -7.48 0.69
CA ALA A 49 17.53 -6.55 -0.42
C ALA A 49 16.87 -5.19 -0.12
N PRO A 50 17.46 -4.07 -0.57
CA PRO A 50 16.86 -2.75 -0.45
C PRO A 50 15.43 -2.71 -1.02
N LEU A 51 14.58 -1.85 -0.46
CA LEU A 51 13.30 -1.56 -1.08
C LEU A 51 13.55 -0.84 -2.40
N ARG A 52 12.88 -1.30 -3.46
CA ARG A 52 12.80 -0.54 -4.71
C ARG A 52 11.35 -0.16 -4.96
N ILE A 53 11.13 1.12 -5.26
CA ILE A 53 9.79 1.67 -5.55
C ILE A 53 9.23 1.04 -6.83
N ASP A 54 10.09 0.66 -7.76
CA ASP A 54 9.71 0.10 -9.06
C ASP A 54 9.50 -1.41 -9.10
N ALA A 55 9.89 -2.13 -8.06
CA ALA A 55 9.77 -3.57 -8.03
C ALA A 55 8.29 -3.98 -8.01
N THR A 56 7.96 -5.03 -8.77
CA THR A 56 6.61 -5.62 -8.75
C THR A 56 6.24 -6.01 -7.31
N PRO A 57 5.10 -5.52 -6.80
CA PRO A 57 4.64 -5.84 -5.45
C PRO A 57 4.50 -7.35 -5.23
N ASN A 58 4.91 -7.82 -4.06
CA ASN A 58 4.78 -9.20 -3.63
C ASN A 58 4.67 -9.29 -2.11
N LEU A 59 4.63 -10.52 -1.57
CA LEU A 59 4.45 -10.78 -0.14
C LEU A 59 5.52 -10.12 0.77
N LEU A 60 6.71 -9.83 0.23
CA LEU A 60 7.79 -9.15 0.97
C LEU A 60 7.75 -7.63 0.84
N THR A 61 6.95 -7.06 -0.07
CA THR A 61 6.93 -5.60 -0.32
C THR A 61 6.68 -4.82 0.95
N ARG A 62 5.63 -5.19 1.70
CA ARG A 62 5.30 -4.52 2.95
C ARG A 62 6.40 -4.65 4.01
N PHE A 63 6.98 -5.84 4.16
CA PHE A 63 8.12 -6.06 5.06
C PHE A 63 9.31 -5.17 4.70
N LYS A 64 9.67 -5.10 3.41
CA LYS A 64 10.76 -4.26 2.92
C LYS A 64 10.47 -2.77 3.10
N LEU A 65 9.22 -2.35 2.91
CA LEU A 65 8.77 -0.97 3.14
C LEU A 65 8.92 -0.59 4.60
N ASP A 66 8.39 -1.41 5.52
CA ASP A 66 8.48 -1.16 6.96
C ASP A 66 9.93 -1.16 7.46
N ARG A 67 10.76 -2.07 6.93
CA ARG A 67 12.20 -2.11 7.21
C ARG A 67 12.92 -0.86 6.72
N ALA A 68 12.66 -0.43 5.48
CA ALA A 68 13.26 0.78 4.92
C ALA A 68 12.79 2.03 5.67
N ALA A 69 11.53 2.08 6.09
CA ALA A 69 10.97 3.19 6.84
C ALA A 69 11.57 3.34 8.26
N GLY A 70 11.98 2.23 8.86
CA GLY A 70 12.63 2.20 10.18
C GLY A 70 14.07 2.72 10.19
N ASP A 71 14.68 2.94 9.02
CA ASP A 71 16.05 3.46 8.88
C ASP A 71 16.05 4.72 7.99
N ARG A 72 16.51 5.84 8.54
CA ARG A 72 16.48 7.14 7.85
C ARG A 72 17.26 7.11 6.53
N ALA A 73 18.44 6.49 6.50
CA ALA A 73 19.27 6.47 5.31
C ALA A 73 18.68 5.54 4.24
N ALA A 74 18.22 4.35 4.63
CA ALA A 74 17.56 3.40 3.73
C ALA A 74 16.29 3.99 3.11
N CYS A 75 15.51 4.74 3.90
CA CYS A 75 14.35 5.45 3.40
C CYS A 75 14.70 6.49 2.34
N GLN A 76 15.69 7.35 2.62
CA GLN A 76 16.12 8.39 1.68
C GLN A 76 16.62 7.77 0.36
N VAL A 77 17.37 6.67 0.43
CA VAL A 77 17.81 5.90 -0.75
C VAL A 77 16.63 5.31 -1.53
N ALA A 78 15.60 4.81 -0.83
CA ALA A 78 14.41 4.29 -1.49
C ALA A 78 13.59 5.41 -2.15
N LEU A 79 13.36 6.53 -1.46
CA LEU A 79 12.63 7.69 -2.00
C LEU A 79 13.36 8.37 -3.16
N ALA A 80 14.69 8.35 -3.19
CA ALA A 80 15.47 8.88 -4.31
C ALA A 80 15.22 8.14 -5.64
N GLN A 81 14.62 6.94 -5.61
CA GLN A 81 14.21 6.19 -6.79
C GLN A 81 12.83 6.61 -7.32
N ALA A 82 12.06 7.39 -6.55
CA ALA A 82 10.75 7.89 -6.96
C ALA A 82 10.89 9.20 -7.74
N ASP A 83 10.01 9.44 -8.71
CA ASP A 83 9.88 10.75 -9.37
C ASP A 83 9.15 11.71 -8.41
N MET A 84 9.83 12.20 -7.38
CA MET A 84 9.28 13.12 -6.39
C MET A 84 10.23 14.27 -6.14
N ARG A 85 9.66 15.47 -5.98
CA ARG A 85 10.38 16.61 -5.40
C ARG A 85 10.03 16.70 -3.94
N LEU A 86 11.01 16.35 -3.11
CA LEU A 86 10.88 16.34 -1.66
C LEU A 86 12.15 16.88 -1.01
N THR A 87 12.01 17.33 0.24
CA THR A 87 13.13 17.74 1.09
C THR A 87 12.98 17.09 2.46
N PRO A 88 14.02 16.43 3.01
CA PRO A 88 14.01 15.99 4.40
C PRO A 88 13.70 17.17 5.33
N VAL A 89 12.96 16.90 6.40
CA VAL A 89 12.69 17.89 7.46
C VAL A 89 13.20 17.37 8.80
N ASP A 90 13.60 18.30 9.66
CA ASP A 90 14.03 17.96 11.01
C ASP A 90 12.90 17.31 11.80
N ASP A 91 13.28 16.43 12.72
CA ASP A 91 12.33 15.83 13.67
C ASP A 91 11.74 16.91 14.56
N ARG A 92 10.43 16.87 14.77
CA ARG A 92 9.71 17.88 15.55
C ARG A 92 8.78 17.21 16.52
N VAL A 93 8.74 17.75 17.74
CA VAL A 93 7.68 17.50 18.72
C VAL A 93 6.91 18.80 18.85
N THR A 94 5.61 18.78 18.56
CA THR A 94 4.78 20.00 18.64
C THR A 94 3.70 19.92 19.71
N GLY A 95 3.67 18.84 20.48
CA GLY A 95 2.72 18.63 21.56
C GLY A 95 2.73 17.18 22.04
N GLU A 96 1.89 16.89 23.03
CA GLU A 96 1.73 15.53 23.55
C GLU A 96 1.19 14.60 22.45
N HIS A 97 2.00 13.59 22.10
CA HIS A 97 1.76 12.66 21.00
C HIS A 97 1.58 13.36 19.63
N CYS A 98 2.18 14.53 19.46
CA CYS A 98 2.16 15.28 18.21
C CYS A 98 3.57 15.65 17.76
N GLY A 99 3.80 15.51 16.47
CA GLY A 99 5.10 15.72 15.85
C GLY A 99 5.49 14.53 15.01
N PHE A 100 6.57 14.67 14.25
CA PHE A 100 6.97 13.67 13.27
C PHE A 100 8.46 13.39 13.38
N THR A 101 8.82 12.16 13.03
CA THR A 101 10.20 11.69 12.97
C THR A 101 10.47 11.10 11.59
N ASN A 102 11.70 11.23 11.11
CA ASN A 102 12.12 10.75 9.79
C ASN A 102 11.15 11.22 8.70
N ALA A 103 10.82 12.51 8.67
CA ALA A 103 9.81 13.06 7.78
C ALA A 103 10.42 13.78 6.57
N VAL A 104 9.60 13.93 5.54
CA VAL A 104 9.91 14.66 4.31
C VAL A 104 8.78 15.64 4.00
N ARG A 105 9.15 16.81 3.49
CA ARG A 105 8.23 17.75 2.86
C ARG A 105 8.14 17.44 1.39
N ILE A 106 6.93 17.22 0.88
CA ILE A 106 6.63 16.92 -0.51
C ILE A 106 6.18 18.20 -1.19
N GLN A 107 6.90 18.62 -2.23
CA GLN A 107 6.53 19.73 -3.11
C GLN A 107 5.93 19.26 -4.45
N ARG A 108 6.21 18.01 -4.83
CA ARG A 108 5.63 17.31 -6.00
C ARG A 108 5.81 15.82 -5.79
N THR A 109 4.84 15.02 -6.20
CA THR A 109 5.01 13.57 -6.32
C THR A 109 5.35 13.23 -7.77
N SER A 110 4.96 12.05 -8.28
CA SER A 110 5.01 11.78 -9.72
C SER A 110 4.06 12.71 -10.52
N VAL A 111 3.14 13.36 -9.79
CA VAL A 111 2.13 14.30 -10.26
C VAL A 111 2.17 15.59 -9.43
N ALA A 112 1.49 16.64 -9.90
CA ALA A 112 1.34 17.84 -9.11
C ALA A 112 0.51 17.59 -7.83
N VAL A 113 0.74 18.36 -6.76
CA VAL A 113 -0.04 18.25 -5.51
C VAL A 113 -0.69 19.58 -5.09
N GLY A 114 -0.35 20.68 -5.76
CA GLY A 114 -0.80 22.02 -5.35
C GLY A 114 0.05 22.54 -4.21
N SER A 115 -0.46 22.46 -2.97
CA SER A 115 0.25 22.91 -1.78
C SER A 115 1.22 21.86 -1.24
N ASP A 116 2.37 22.30 -0.74
CA ASP A 116 3.30 21.41 -0.05
C ASP A 116 2.68 20.79 1.21
N PHE A 117 3.06 19.55 1.52
CA PHE A 117 2.68 18.88 2.77
C PHE A 117 3.82 18.03 3.31
N THR A 118 3.76 17.70 4.61
CA THR A 118 4.78 16.86 5.27
C THR A 118 4.23 15.47 5.51
N LEU A 119 4.98 14.45 5.11
CA LEU A 119 4.71 13.05 5.46
C LEU A 119 5.89 12.47 6.26
N SER A 120 5.61 11.50 7.12
CA SER A 120 6.64 10.59 7.56
C SER A 120 7.24 9.88 6.34
N CYS A 121 8.50 9.48 6.45
CA CYS A 121 9.15 8.64 5.45
C CYS A 121 8.31 7.40 5.11
N ARG A 122 7.73 6.74 6.13
CA ARG A 122 6.93 5.54 5.95
C ARG A 122 5.77 5.79 5.00
N THR A 123 5.00 6.84 5.26
CA THR A 123 3.83 7.19 4.44
C THR A 123 4.24 7.74 3.08
N ALA A 124 5.38 8.43 2.98
CA ALA A 124 5.93 8.86 1.68
C ALA A 124 6.34 7.67 0.79
N LEU A 125 6.96 6.63 1.35
CA LEU A 125 7.27 5.39 0.61
C LEU A 125 5.99 4.70 0.13
N SER A 126 4.97 4.58 1.00
CA SER A 126 3.67 4.02 0.62
C SER A 126 3.00 4.82 -0.50
N LEU A 127 3.01 6.16 -0.41
CA LEU A 127 2.50 7.04 -1.46
C LEU A 127 3.23 6.82 -2.79
N ALA A 128 4.56 6.75 -2.79
CA ALA A 128 5.35 6.53 -4.00
C ALA A 128 5.06 5.18 -4.67
N MET A 129 4.90 4.12 -3.89
CA MET A 129 4.57 2.81 -4.42
C MET A 129 3.13 2.74 -4.93
N TRP A 130 2.16 3.28 -4.17
CA TRP A 130 0.76 3.31 -4.58
C TRP A 130 0.55 4.16 -5.84
N GLU A 131 1.18 5.33 -5.96
CA GLU A 131 1.06 6.15 -7.18
C GLU A 131 1.51 5.39 -8.43
N ARG A 132 2.63 4.66 -8.31
CA ARG A 132 3.22 3.91 -9.42
C ARG A 132 2.43 2.66 -9.78
N HIS A 133 2.06 1.87 -8.79
CA HIS A 133 1.51 0.53 -9.00
C HIS A 133 -0.01 0.49 -9.04
N VAL A 134 -0.68 1.56 -8.59
CA VAL A 134 -2.15 1.61 -8.52
C VAL A 134 -2.68 2.83 -9.26
N LEU A 135 -2.33 4.04 -8.83
CA LEU A 135 -3.00 5.26 -9.30
C LEU A 135 -2.94 5.43 -10.81
N GLN A 136 -1.73 5.37 -11.39
CA GLN A 136 -1.55 5.59 -12.83
C GLN A 136 -2.09 4.42 -13.66
N GLN A 137 -2.05 3.19 -13.12
CA GLN A 137 -2.61 2.02 -13.81
C GLN A 137 -4.13 2.09 -13.86
N ALA A 138 -4.77 2.38 -12.72
CA ALA A 138 -6.22 2.53 -12.63
C ALA A 138 -6.73 3.68 -13.51
N ALA A 139 -6.02 4.80 -13.57
CA ALA A 139 -6.38 5.92 -14.45
C ALA A 139 -6.33 5.50 -15.92
N GLN A 140 -5.26 4.81 -16.33
CA GLN A 140 -5.10 4.35 -17.71
C GLN A 140 -6.16 3.30 -18.09
N GLU A 141 -6.47 2.38 -17.18
CA GLU A 141 -7.42 1.30 -17.38
C GLU A 141 -8.87 1.80 -17.48
N HIS A 142 -9.29 2.65 -16.54
CA HIS A 142 -10.69 3.07 -16.44
C HIS A 142 -10.99 4.38 -17.16
N LEU A 143 -10.02 5.28 -17.29
CA LEU A 143 -10.26 6.62 -17.83
C LEU A 143 -9.53 6.85 -19.18
N GLY A 144 -8.69 5.91 -19.61
CA GLY A 144 -7.92 6.02 -20.85
C GLY A 144 -6.86 7.12 -20.84
N THR A 145 -6.56 7.70 -19.68
CA THR A 145 -5.65 8.83 -19.50
C THR A 145 -4.88 8.68 -18.20
N ARG A 146 -3.93 9.59 -17.94
CA ARG A 146 -3.11 9.61 -16.74
C ARG A 146 -3.59 10.66 -15.75
N VAL A 147 -3.22 10.47 -14.48
CA VAL A 147 -3.35 11.52 -13.47
C VAL A 147 -2.21 12.52 -13.62
N ALA A 148 -2.55 13.81 -13.66
CA ALA A 148 -1.63 14.94 -13.72
C ALA A 148 -1.45 15.62 -12.36
N ARG A 149 -2.47 15.54 -11.49
CA ARG A 149 -2.47 16.16 -10.16
C ARG A 149 -3.29 15.37 -9.15
N ILE A 150 -2.78 15.24 -7.93
CA ILE A 150 -3.55 14.84 -6.75
C ILE A 150 -4.05 16.09 -6.04
N GLU A 151 -5.32 16.08 -5.66
CA GLU A 151 -5.91 17.10 -4.80
C GLU A 151 -6.11 16.51 -3.41
N HIS A 152 -5.50 17.12 -2.40
CA HIS A 152 -5.48 16.62 -1.03
C HIS A 152 -6.01 17.66 -0.04
N LEU A 153 -6.46 17.18 1.12
CA LEU A 153 -6.90 18.02 2.26
C LEU A 153 -5.79 18.21 3.30
N GLY A 154 -4.64 17.56 3.09
CA GLY A 154 -3.43 17.77 3.87
C GLY A 154 -2.94 16.48 4.53
N SER A 155 -1.87 16.65 5.31
CA SER A 155 -1.29 15.58 6.12
C SER A 155 -1.15 16.03 7.57
N TYR A 156 -0.02 16.61 7.97
CA TYR A 156 0.22 16.92 9.37
C TYR A 156 -0.83 17.83 10.00
N ALA A 157 -1.53 17.32 11.01
CA ALA A 157 -2.47 18.06 11.85
C ALA A 157 -2.54 17.43 13.25
N CYS A 158 -2.06 18.15 14.26
CA CYS A 158 -2.10 17.69 15.65
C CYS A 158 -3.54 17.74 16.20
N ARG A 159 -4.28 16.63 16.05
CA ARG A 159 -5.65 16.48 16.55
C ARG A 159 -5.97 15.03 16.95
N ASN A 160 -7.02 14.87 17.75
CA ASN A 160 -7.59 13.57 18.06
C ASN A 160 -8.37 13.02 16.85
N LEU A 161 -8.62 11.72 16.85
CA LEU A 161 -9.54 11.09 15.89
C LEU A 161 -10.90 11.80 15.93
N TYR A 162 -11.40 12.17 14.74
CA TYR A 162 -12.64 12.94 14.55
C TYR A 162 -12.68 14.31 15.27
N GLY A 163 -11.55 14.79 15.80
CA GLY A 163 -11.50 16.02 16.61
C GLY A 163 -12.12 15.89 18.00
N GLU A 164 -12.49 14.68 18.42
CA GLU A 164 -13.21 14.43 19.67
C GLU A 164 -12.24 14.39 20.86
N GLN A 165 -12.59 15.11 21.93
CA GLN A 165 -11.79 15.13 23.17
C GLN A 165 -11.76 13.73 23.82
N GLY A 166 -10.61 13.34 24.37
CA GLY A 166 -10.42 12.04 25.02
C GLY A 166 -10.25 10.83 24.08
N ARG A 167 -10.44 10.98 22.77
CA ARG A 167 -10.07 9.93 21.79
C ARG A 167 -8.57 9.94 21.51
N ARG A 168 -8.06 8.78 21.08
CA ARG A 168 -6.66 8.61 20.65
C ARG A 168 -6.29 9.62 19.55
N ARG A 169 -5.02 10.01 19.50
CA ARG A 169 -4.45 10.79 18.38
C ARG A 169 -4.67 10.10 17.04
N SER A 170 -4.96 10.92 16.03
CA SER A 170 -4.97 10.50 14.63
C SER A 170 -3.55 10.36 14.11
N GLN A 171 -3.38 9.56 13.05
CA GLN A 171 -2.12 9.43 12.31
C GLN A 171 -1.69 10.74 11.62
N HIS A 172 -2.62 11.69 11.41
CA HIS A 172 -2.26 13.06 11.04
C HIS A 172 -1.37 13.76 12.08
N ALA A 173 -1.49 13.40 13.37
CA ALA A 173 -0.67 13.98 14.43
C ALA A 173 0.81 13.57 14.33
N THR A 174 1.13 12.55 13.53
CA THR A 174 2.49 12.07 13.28
C THR A 174 2.96 12.18 11.84
N ALA A 175 2.22 12.92 11.00
CA ALA A 175 2.43 12.99 9.55
C ALA A 175 2.37 11.61 8.86
N ASP A 176 1.73 10.62 9.51
CA ASP A 176 1.57 9.26 8.99
C ASP A 176 0.29 9.08 8.17
N ALA A 177 -0.46 10.16 7.89
CA ALA A 177 -1.72 10.13 7.14
C ALA A 177 -1.77 11.17 6.03
N LEU A 178 -2.56 10.90 4.99
CA LEU A 178 -2.86 11.79 3.87
C LEU A 178 -4.35 11.68 3.51
N ASP A 179 -5.02 12.83 3.39
CA ASP A 179 -6.41 12.89 2.93
C ASP A 179 -6.46 13.33 1.47
N ILE A 180 -7.03 12.51 0.57
CA ILE A 180 -7.13 12.78 -0.87
C ILE A 180 -8.58 13.07 -1.26
N ALA A 181 -8.84 14.26 -1.80
CA ALA A 181 -10.17 14.70 -2.23
C ALA A 181 -10.49 14.39 -3.70
N GLY A 182 -9.46 14.16 -4.53
CA GLY A 182 -9.65 13.87 -5.95
C GLY A 182 -8.39 13.98 -6.79
N PHE A 183 -8.60 13.95 -8.10
CA PHE A 183 -7.55 13.88 -9.12
C PHE A 183 -7.89 14.79 -10.30
N VAL A 184 -6.86 15.39 -10.90
CA VAL A 184 -6.95 16.05 -12.22
C VAL A 184 -6.15 15.23 -13.20
N LEU A 185 -6.74 14.96 -14.37
CA LEU A 185 -6.15 14.14 -15.42
C LEU A 185 -5.36 14.98 -16.42
N ASP A 186 -4.52 14.34 -17.24
CA ASP A 186 -3.73 15.00 -18.29
C ASP A 186 -4.61 15.70 -19.35
N ASP A 187 -5.86 15.26 -19.52
CA ASP A 187 -6.86 15.87 -20.43
C ASP A 187 -7.69 17.00 -19.78
N GLY A 188 -7.40 17.34 -18.52
CA GLY A 188 -8.09 18.41 -17.78
C GLY A 188 -9.37 17.98 -17.06
N ARG A 189 -9.86 16.74 -17.25
CA ARG A 189 -10.97 16.22 -16.45
C ARG A 189 -10.59 16.17 -14.97
N ARG A 190 -11.58 16.35 -14.10
CA ARG A 190 -11.42 16.35 -12.65
C ARG A 190 -12.35 15.33 -12.02
N VAL A 191 -11.77 14.31 -11.41
CA VAL A 191 -12.50 13.26 -10.68
C VAL A 191 -12.42 13.55 -9.19
N ARG A 192 -13.56 13.79 -8.55
CA ARG A 192 -13.68 14.18 -7.13
C ARG A 192 -14.34 13.07 -6.34
N VAL A 193 -13.78 12.72 -5.18
CA VAL A 193 -14.34 11.70 -4.29
C VAL A 193 -15.78 12.05 -3.92
N LEU A 194 -16.03 13.29 -3.47
CA LEU A 194 -17.36 13.76 -3.08
C LEU A 194 -18.42 13.62 -4.18
N LYS A 195 -18.05 13.84 -5.45
CA LYS A 195 -19.01 13.86 -6.57
C LYS A 195 -19.13 12.50 -7.23
N ASP A 196 -18.00 11.85 -7.47
CA ASP A 196 -17.90 10.77 -8.44
C ASP A 196 -17.80 9.39 -7.79
N TRP A 197 -17.78 9.31 -6.46
CA TRP A 197 -17.89 8.06 -5.73
C TRP A 197 -19.30 7.46 -5.79
N ARG A 198 -19.40 6.14 -6.00
CA ARG A 198 -20.67 5.40 -5.99
C ARG A 198 -20.62 4.21 -5.06
N SER A 199 -21.39 4.22 -3.97
CA SER A 199 -21.50 3.11 -3.00
C SER A 199 -21.96 1.80 -3.62
N ALA A 200 -22.82 1.86 -4.64
CA ALA A 200 -23.42 0.68 -5.27
C ALA A 200 -22.46 -0.19 -6.12
N LEU A 201 -21.24 0.25 -6.38
CA LEU A 201 -20.23 -0.55 -7.11
C LEU A 201 -19.46 -1.52 -6.21
N ALA A 202 -19.56 -1.39 -4.89
CA ALA A 202 -18.96 -2.33 -3.95
C ALA A 202 -19.70 -3.69 -4.01
N GLY A 203 -19.16 -4.64 -4.79
CA GLY A 203 -19.68 -6.00 -4.88
C GLY A 203 -20.02 -6.52 -6.28
N THR A 204 -19.81 -5.74 -7.34
CA THR A 204 -19.92 -6.26 -8.72
C THR A 204 -18.53 -6.56 -9.27
N THR A 205 -18.06 -7.79 -9.05
CA THR A 205 -16.96 -8.36 -9.84
C THR A 205 -17.38 -8.31 -11.32
N PRO A 206 -16.67 -7.62 -12.22
CA PRO A 206 -16.96 -7.72 -13.64
C PRO A 206 -16.46 -9.07 -14.13
N THR A 207 -17.30 -10.09 -14.01
CA THR A 207 -17.11 -11.33 -14.76
C THR A 207 -17.40 -11.03 -16.22
N SER A 208 -16.35 -11.14 -17.05
CA SER A 208 -16.40 -11.37 -18.49
C SER A 208 -17.00 -10.27 -19.37
N ALA A 209 -16.12 -9.66 -20.16
CA ALA A 209 -16.32 -9.23 -21.55
C ALA A 209 -17.77 -9.22 -22.07
N ALA A 210 -18.36 -8.03 -22.10
CA ALA A 210 -19.42 -7.69 -23.04
C ALA A 210 -18.95 -6.45 -23.84
N PRO A 211 -19.13 -6.40 -25.17
CA PRO A 211 -18.60 -5.34 -25.98
C PRO A 211 -19.35 -4.04 -25.72
N ALA A 212 -18.63 -2.93 -25.77
CA ALA A 212 -19.17 -1.59 -25.79
C ALA A 212 -20.11 -1.43 -27.00
N SER A 213 -21.42 -1.37 -26.75
CA SER A 213 -22.38 -0.68 -27.60
C SER A 213 -23.75 -0.67 -26.92
N SER A 214 -24.04 0.42 -26.23
CA SER A 214 -25.38 1.00 -26.28
C SER A 214 -25.24 2.51 -26.32
N VAL A 215 -25.55 3.05 -27.49
CA VAL A 215 -25.82 4.48 -27.70
C VAL A 215 -27.00 4.82 -26.78
N ALA A 216 -26.72 5.52 -25.69
CA ALA A 216 -27.74 6.11 -24.85
C ALA A 216 -27.96 7.54 -25.36
N THR A 217 -29.21 7.82 -25.74
CA THR A 217 -29.69 9.09 -26.25
C THR A 217 -29.39 10.25 -25.30
N ASP A 218 -28.89 11.34 -25.90
CA ASP A 218 -28.67 12.64 -25.30
C ASP A 218 -29.96 13.16 -24.65
N GLU A 219 -29.94 13.37 -23.32
CA GLU A 219 -30.72 14.37 -22.53
C GLU A 219 -30.93 13.99 -21.05
N ALA A 220 -30.31 12.92 -20.53
CA ALA A 220 -30.47 12.52 -19.13
C ALA A 220 -29.17 12.18 -18.37
N THR A 221 -28.07 12.94 -18.52
CA THR A 221 -26.79 12.61 -17.83
C THR A 221 -25.87 13.81 -17.51
N LYS A 222 -26.39 15.02 -17.25
CA LYS A 222 -25.48 16.15 -16.95
C LYS A 222 -24.85 16.13 -15.55
N ASP A 223 -25.45 15.41 -14.60
CA ASP A 223 -25.05 15.47 -13.17
C ASP A 223 -24.71 14.11 -12.53
N ALA A 224 -24.88 13.00 -13.25
CA ALA A 224 -24.45 11.69 -12.76
C ALA A 224 -22.96 11.49 -13.08
N PRO A 225 -22.12 11.08 -12.11
CA PRO A 225 -20.73 10.74 -12.41
C PRO A 225 -20.67 9.58 -13.40
N ASP A 226 -19.69 9.66 -14.30
CA ASP A 226 -19.48 8.58 -15.27
C ASP A 226 -19.15 7.29 -14.51
N LEU A 227 -19.68 6.16 -14.99
CA LEU A 227 -19.39 4.85 -14.41
C LEU A 227 -17.88 4.56 -14.39
N ASP A 228 -17.13 5.11 -15.34
CA ASP A 228 -15.68 5.01 -15.42
C ASP A 228 -14.97 5.77 -14.28
N GLU A 229 -15.41 6.98 -13.95
CA GLU A 229 -14.87 7.76 -12.82
C GLU A 229 -15.09 7.04 -11.50
N ALA A 230 -16.27 6.47 -11.32
CA ALA A 230 -16.61 5.70 -10.13
C ALA A 230 -15.78 4.40 -10.02
N ARG A 231 -15.55 3.68 -11.13
CA ARG A 231 -14.66 2.52 -11.19
C ARG A 231 -13.21 2.88 -10.87
N PHE A 232 -12.71 3.97 -11.45
CA PHE A 232 -11.38 4.48 -11.18
C PHE A 232 -11.18 4.77 -9.68
N LEU A 233 -12.11 5.50 -9.06
CA LEU A 233 -12.03 5.81 -7.64
C LEU A 233 -12.04 4.56 -6.76
N ARG A 234 -12.79 3.51 -7.15
CA ARG A 234 -12.78 2.22 -6.46
C ARG A 234 -11.44 1.52 -6.57
N ALA A 235 -10.91 1.37 -7.77
CA ALA A 235 -9.61 0.73 -8.00
C ALA A 235 -8.48 1.44 -7.22
N VAL A 236 -8.53 2.78 -7.21
CA VAL A 236 -7.59 3.62 -6.44
C VAL A 236 -7.68 3.36 -4.94
N HIS A 237 -8.89 3.37 -4.37
CA HIS A 237 -9.12 3.18 -2.94
C HIS A 237 -8.79 1.75 -2.50
N GLU A 238 -9.25 0.74 -3.23
CA GLU A 238 -9.00 -0.67 -2.92
C GLU A 238 -7.51 -1.02 -3.04
N GLY A 239 -6.85 -0.57 -4.13
CA GLY A 239 -5.42 -0.81 -4.32
C GLY A 239 -4.53 -0.10 -3.30
N ALA A 240 -5.02 0.95 -2.62
CA ALA A 240 -4.30 1.58 -1.52
C ALA A 240 -4.13 0.63 -0.31
N CYS A 241 -5.02 -0.35 -0.13
CA CYS A 241 -4.97 -1.27 1.02
C CYS A 241 -3.73 -2.17 1.05
N ASP A 242 -2.99 -2.28 -0.06
CA ASP A 242 -1.72 -3.00 -0.13
C ASP A 242 -0.54 -2.20 0.46
N TYR A 243 -0.64 -0.87 0.46
CA TYR A 243 0.45 0.04 0.84
C TYR A 243 0.19 0.79 2.14
N PHE A 244 -1.08 0.96 2.50
CA PHE A 244 -1.53 1.67 3.69
C PHE A 244 -2.11 0.69 4.73
N ASP A 245 -2.07 1.10 6.00
CA ASP A 245 -2.62 0.31 7.09
C ASP A 245 -4.12 0.57 7.26
N VAL A 246 -4.50 1.84 7.21
CA VAL A 246 -5.88 2.27 7.22
C VAL A 246 -6.17 3.00 5.92
N VAL A 247 -7.21 2.54 5.23
CA VAL A 247 -7.78 3.14 4.04
C VAL A 247 -9.27 3.27 4.29
N LEU A 248 -9.74 4.53 4.41
CA LEU A 248 -11.14 4.85 4.65
C LEU A 248 -11.67 5.70 3.50
N GLY A 249 -12.86 5.39 3.02
CA GLY A 249 -13.56 6.19 2.03
C GLY A 249 -14.98 6.56 2.44
N PRO A 250 -15.77 7.13 1.50
CA PRO A 250 -17.13 7.61 1.79
C PRO A 250 -18.10 6.57 2.35
N ASP A 251 -17.86 5.28 2.10
CA ASP A 251 -18.71 4.20 2.62
C ASP A 251 -18.41 3.85 4.09
N TYR A 252 -17.29 4.33 4.66
CA TYR A 252 -16.93 4.04 6.04
C TYR A 252 -17.76 4.84 7.05
N ASN A 253 -17.80 6.16 6.91
CA ASN A 253 -18.66 7.05 7.70
C ASN A 253 -18.71 8.48 7.11
N ARG A 254 -19.59 9.31 7.68
CA ARG A 254 -19.80 10.71 7.25
C ARG A 254 -18.54 11.58 7.27
N ALA A 255 -17.58 11.30 8.16
CA ALA A 255 -16.36 12.11 8.24
C ALA A 255 -15.44 11.92 7.03
N HIS A 256 -15.64 10.87 6.23
CA HIS A 256 -14.85 10.55 5.04
C HIS A 256 -15.70 10.65 3.76
N ALA A 257 -16.85 11.34 3.81
CA ALA A 257 -17.79 11.41 2.68
C ALA A 257 -17.21 12.11 1.44
N ASP A 258 -16.18 12.94 1.60
CA ASP A 258 -15.61 13.80 0.56
C ASP A 258 -14.14 13.51 0.24
N HIS A 259 -13.52 12.52 0.88
CA HIS A 259 -12.11 12.20 0.68
C HIS A 259 -11.78 10.73 1.03
N PHE A 260 -10.62 10.28 0.57
CA PHE A 260 -9.98 9.08 1.06
C PHE A 260 -8.98 9.42 2.15
N HIS A 261 -9.02 8.70 3.27
CA HIS A 261 -8.04 8.78 4.33
C HIS A 261 -7.09 7.58 4.26
N PHE A 262 -5.83 7.85 3.95
CA PHE A 262 -4.78 6.83 3.87
C PHE A 262 -3.74 7.04 4.98
N ASP A 263 -3.53 6.04 5.83
CA ASP A 263 -2.53 6.13 6.91
C ASP A 263 -1.67 4.89 7.11
N ARG A 264 -0.56 5.05 7.84
CA ARG A 264 0.39 3.99 8.24
C ARG A 264 0.44 3.77 9.76
N GLY A 265 -0.74 3.72 10.38
CA GLY A 265 -0.94 3.52 11.81
C GLY A 265 -0.83 2.06 12.29
N ALA A 266 -1.01 1.86 13.60
CA ALA A 266 -0.89 0.55 14.24
C ALA A 266 -2.07 -0.41 13.98
N TYR A 267 -3.13 0.05 13.33
CA TYR A 267 -4.36 -0.71 13.11
C TYR A 267 -4.54 -0.95 11.62
N ARG A 268 -5.19 -2.05 11.25
CA ARG A 268 -5.56 -2.30 9.85
C ARG A 268 -7.04 -2.08 9.61
N ALA A 269 -7.37 -1.31 8.58
CA ALA A 269 -8.73 -1.16 8.08
C ALA A 269 -8.71 -0.84 6.58
N CYS A 270 -9.58 -1.47 5.81
CA CYS A 270 -9.78 -1.19 4.39
C CYS A 270 -11.30 -1.12 4.20
N ARG A 271 -11.86 0.10 4.16
CA ARG A 271 -13.31 0.36 4.29
C ARG A 271 -13.77 1.54 3.45
#